data_AF-A0A974AA80-F1
#
_entry.id   AF-A0A974AA80-F1
#
_cell.length_a   1.000
_cell.length_b   1.000
_cell.length_c   1.000
_cell.angle_alpha   90.00
_cell.angle_beta   90.00
_cell.angle_gamma   90.00
#
_symmetry.space_group_name_H-M   'P 1'
#
loop_
_entity.id
_entity.type
_entity.pdbx_description
1 polymer ?
#
loop_
_entity_poly.entity_id
_entity_poly.type
_entity_poly.pdbx_seq_one_letter_code
_entity_poly.pdbx_strand_id
1 'polypeptide(L)' 'MLNSLDLPGRPEDTRVVVAMSGGVDSSVVAALMKKQGYDV' A
#
# COMPACT_ATOMS: atom_id res chain seq x y z
N MET A 1 16.74 -6.06 2.04
CA MET A 1 15.51 -6.86 2.19
C MET A 1 14.49 -6.32 1.21
N LEU A 2 13.68 -7.21 0.62
CA LEU A 2 12.54 -6.80 -0.19
C LEU A 2 11.31 -6.67 0.71
N ASN A 3 10.44 -5.71 0.43
CA ASN A 3 9.15 -5.57 1.09
C ASN A 3 8.10 -6.51 0.46
N SER A 4 6.85 -6.44 0.92
CA SER A 4 5.76 -7.31 0.43
C SER A 4 5.33 -7.06 -1.02
N LEU A 5 5.83 -6.00 -1.65
CA LEU A 5 5.64 -5.71 -3.09
C LEU A 5 6.88 -6.07 -3.92
N ASP A 6 7.81 -6.84 -3.36
CA ASP A 6 9.10 -7.18 -3.97
C ASP A 6 9.96 -5.96 -4.35
N LEU A 7 9.75 -4.83 -3.66
CA LEU A 7 10.54 -3.61 -3.83
C LEU A 7 11.64 -3.53 -2.77
N PRO A 8 12.81 -2.94 -3.08
CA PRO A 8 13.87 -2.75 -2.11
C PRO A 8 13.46 -1.72 -1.04
N GLY A 9 13.77 -2.01 0.23
CA GLY A 9 13.53 -1.09 1.36
C GLY A 9 12.40 -1.54 2.29
N ARG A 10 12.00 -0.69 3.23
CA ARG A 10 10.87 -0.95 4.13
C ARG A 10 9.57 -0.40 3.53
N PRO A 11 8.39 -0.93 3.93
CA PRO A 11 7.10 -0.41 3.47
C PRO A 11 6.93 1.10 3.68
N GLU A 12 7.36 1.64 4.83
CA GLU A 12 7.22 3.07 5.15
C GLU A 12 8.06 4.00 4.26
N ASP A 13 9.10 3.46 3.61
CA ASP A 13 9.96 4.21 2.68
C ASP A 13 9.37 4.21 1.24
N THR A 14 8.25 3.51 1.01
CA THR A 14 7.59 3.36 -0.30
C THR A 14 6.20 4.02 -0.29
N ARG A 15 5.99 5.00 -1.17
CA ARG A 15 4.67 5.63 -1.37
C ARG A 15 3.84 4.85 -2.38
N VAL A 16 2.62 4.47 -1.99
CA VAL A 16 1.67 3.72 -2.81
C VAL A 16 0.45 4.61 -3.08
N VAL A 17 0.21 4.97 -4.34
CA VAL A 17 -0.97 5.75 -4.72
C VAL A 17 -2.07 4.81 -5.20
N VAL A 18 -3.20 4.79 -4.50
CA VAL A 18 -4.37 4.00 -4.88
C VAL A 18 -5.38 4.90 -5.61
N ALA A 19 -5.78 4.50 -6.82
CA ALA A 19 -6.86 5.17 -7.53
C ALA A 19 -8.20 4.82 -6.87
N MET A 20 -8.77 5.78 -6.13
CA MET A 20 -10.00 5.58 -5.36
C MET A 20 -11.23 5.83 -6.22
N SER A 21 -11.97 4.77 -6.55
CA SER A 21 -13.30 4.89 -7.17
C SER A 21 -14.41 5.17 -6.15
N GLY A 22 -14.12 4.97 -4.86
CA GLY A 22 -15.11 4.96 -3.78
C GLY A 22 -15.77 3.59 -3.57
N GLY A 23 -15.43 2.58 -4.38
CA GLY A 23 -15.87 1.21 -4.22
C GLY A 23 -15.15 0.47 -3.08
N VAL A 24 -15.75 -0.66 -2.67
CA VAL A 24 -15.20 -1.51 -1.61
C VAL A 24 -13.81 -2.03 -1.93
N ASP A 25 -13.55 -2.43 -3.18
CA ASP A 25 -12.25 -2.99 -3.59
C ASP A 25 -11.12 -1.99 -3.41
N SER A 26 -11.29 -0.77 -3.94
CA SER A 26 -10.28 0.30 -3.81
C SER A 26 -10.05 0.67 -2.34
N SER A 27 -11.10 0.63 -1.51
CA SER A 27 -11.02 0.94 -0.08
C SER A 27 -10.28 -0.15 0.70
N VAL A 28 -10.55 -1.42 0.40
CA VAL A 28 -9.88 -2.56 1.02
C VAL A 28 -8.40 -2.59 0.64
N VAL A 29 -8.06 -2.32 -0.61
CA VAL A 29 -6.65 -2.21 -1.05
C VAL A 29 -5.92 -1.12 -0.25
N ALA A 30 -6.48 0.10 -0.18
CA ALA A 30 -5.86 1.19 0.58
C ALA A 30 -5.67 0.83 2.06
N ALA A 31 -6.68 0.24 2.70
CA ALA A 31 -6.61 -0.19 4.09
C ALA A 31 -5.55 -1.28 4.33
N LEU A 32 -5.44 -2.27 3.43
CA LEU A 32 -4.46 -3.34 3.52
C LEU A 32 -3.04 -2.83 3.35
N MET A 33 -2.81 -1.90 2.42
CA MET A 33 -1.49 -1.29 2.24
C MET A 33 -1.10 -0.46 3.47
N LYS A 34 -2.03 0.34 4.01
CA LYS A 34 -1.79 1.09 5.25
C LYS A 34 -1.47 0.18 6.43
N LYS A 35 -2.20 -0.93 6.57
CA LYS A 35 -1.95 -1.95 7.62
C LYS A 35 -0.57 -2.60 7.50
N GLN A 36 -0.03 -2.73 6.29
CA GLN A 36 1.31 -3.25 6.05
C GLN A 36 2.42 -2.21 6.28
N GLY A 37 2.07 -0.96 6.64
CA GLY A 37 3.02 0.09 6.97
C GLY A 37 3.42 0.98 5.78
N TYR A 38 2.78 0.82 4.62
CA TYR A 38 3.05 1.69 3.47
C TYR A 38 2.53 3.12 3.69
N ASP A 39 3.18 4.08 3.05
CA ASP A 39 2.66 5.43 2.88
C ASP A 39 1.63 5.45 1.75
N VAL A 40 0.36 5.28 2.13
CA VAL A 40 -0.82 5.25 1.26
C VAL A 40 -1.72 6.41 1.61
#